data_AF-A0A956JAU4-F1
#
_entry.id   AF-A0A956JAU4-F1
#
_cell.length_a   1.000
_cell.length_b   1.000
_cell.length_c   1.000
_cell.angle_alpha   90.00
_cell.angle_beta   90.00
_cell.angle_gamma   90.00
#
_symmetry.space_group_name_H-M   'P 1'
#
loop_
_entity.id
_entity.type
_entity.pdbx_description
1 polymer ?
#
loop_
_entity_poly.entity_id
_entity_poly.type
_entity_poly.pdbx_seq_one_letter_code
_entity_poly.pdbx_strand_id
1 'polypeptide(L)' 'MPTFDEHSRAHLEAGTPVCRHLRTKALHVYGQDTPDAFVTSRSSHYTCLRTQFVTGPDQGLCVPEMCHAGRGCFEAR' A
#
# COMPACT_ATOMS: atom_id res chain seq x y z
N MET A 1 10.07 -10.59 -16.15
CA MET A 1 9.79 -9.40 -15.32
C MET A 1 8.99 -9.89 -14.13
N PRO A 2 9.41 -9.59 -12.90
CA PRO A 2 8.63 -9.97 -11.73
C PRO A 2 7.24 -9.31 -11.77
N THR A 3 6.22 -10.00 -11.29
CA THR A 3 4.86 -9.44 -11.20
C THR A 3 4.76 -8.47 -10.02
N PHE A 4 3.75 -7.59 -10.02
CA PHE A 4 3.50 -6.68 -8.90
C PHE A 4 3.31 -7.42 -7.57
N ASP A 5 2.71 -8.62 -7.63
CA ASP A 5 2.49 -9.53 -6.52
C ASP A 5 3.83 -10.02 -5.91
N GLU A 6 4.84 -10.29 -6.74
CA GLU A 6 6.18 -10.70 -6.27
C GLU A 6 6.92 -9.54 -5.59
N HIS A 7 6.76 -8.32 -6.09
CA HIS A 7 7.44 -7.15 -5.56
C HIS A 7 6.87 -6.71 -4.20
N SER A 8 5.55 -6.71 -4.04
CA SER A 8 4.88 -6.45 -2.75
C SER A 8 5.22 -7.50 -1.69
N ARG A 9 5.26 -8.78 -2.08
CA ARG A 9 5.64 -9.87 -1.16
C ARG A 9 7.08 -9.74 -0.68
N ALA A 10 8.02 -9.38 -1.55
CA ALA A 10 9.40 -9.13 -1.16
C ALA A 10 9.54 -7.96 -0.16
N HIS A 11 8.74 -6.90 -0.29
CA HIS A 11 8.72 -5.81 0.69
C HIS A 11 8.20 -6.25 2.07
N LEU A 12 7.26 -7.20 2.10
CA LEU A 12 6.83 -7.82 3.35
C LEU A 12 7.90 -8.64 4.02
N GLU A 13 8.54 -9.51 3.24
CA GLU A 13 9.61 -10.39 3.71
C GLU A 13 10.79 -9.56 4.22
N ALA A 14 11.04 -8.40 3.60
CA ALA A 14 12.03 -7.41 4.06
C ALA A 14 11.59 -6.62 5.31
N GLY A 15 10.38 -6.84 5.83
CA GLY A 15 9.86 -6.15 7.01
C GLY A 15 9.56 -4.66 6.78
N THR A 16 9.36 -4.23 5.52
CA THR A 16 9.03 -2.83 5.23
C THR A 16 7.59 -2.58 5.67
N PRO A 17 7.33 -1.73 6.68
CA PRO A 17 5.97 -1.48 7.12
C PRO A 17 5.20 -0.76 6.02
N VAL A 18 3.98 -1.22 5.74
CA VAL A 18 3.06 -0.45 4.89
C VAL A 18 2.69 0.84 5.58
N CYS A 19 2.58 1.86 4.73
CA CYS A 19 2.39 3.22 5.15
C CYS A 19 1.07 3.43 5.88
N ARG A 20 1.09 4.23 6.94
CA ARG A 20 -0.02 4.40 7.88
C ARG A 20 -1.34 4.78 7.20
N HIS A 21 -1.25 5.64 6.18
CA HIS A 21 -2.41 6.19 5.45
C HIS A 21 -2.78 5.39 4.20
N LEU A 22 -2.04 4.32 3.88
CA LEU A 22 -2.36 3.44 2.77
C LEU A 22 -3.48 2.47 3.18
N ARG A 23 -4.50 2.34 2.33
CA ARG A 23 -5.64 1.43 2.55
C ARG A 23 -6.03 0.72 1.28
N THR A 24 -6.48 -0.51 1.45
CA THR A 24 -7.25 -1.26 0.45
C THR A 24 -8.68 -1.42 0.92
N LYS A 25 -9.57 -1.80 0.00
CA LYS A 25 -10.94 -2.21 0.36
C LYS A 25 -10.92 -3.33 1.40
N ALA A 26 -10.05 -4.31 1.23
CA ALA A 26 -9.91 -5.43 2.17
C ALA A 26 -9.45 -4.96 3.55
N LEU A 27 -8.48 -4.04 3.64
CA LEU A 27 -8.04 -3.42 4.91
C LEU A 27 -9.16 -2.68 5.64
N HIS A 28 -10.07 -2.07 4.89
CA HIS A 28 -11.21 -1.37 5.46
C HIS A 28 -12.28 -2.34 5.98
N VAL A 29 -12.53 -3.43 5.25
CA VAL A 29 -13.59 -4.41 5.59
C VAL A 29 -13.14 -5.40 6.65
N TYR A 30 -11.91 -5.92 6.54
CA TYR A 30 -11.39 -7.03 7.35
C TYR A 30 -10.35 -6.58 8.38
N GLY A 31 -9.97 -5.31 8.39
CA GLY A 31 -8.98 -4.79 9.34
C GLY A 31 -7.55 -5.23 9.03
N GLN A 32 -6.71 -5.30 10.06
CA GLN A 32 -5.26 -5.48 9.93
C GLN A 32 -4.83 -6.91 9.58
N ASP A 33 -5.69 -7.90 9.82
CA ASP A 33 -5.37 -9.31 9.59
C ASP A 33 -5.57 -9.74 8.13
N THR A 34 -5.85 -8.78 7.23
CA THR A 34 -6.09 -9.09 5.83
C THR A 34 -4.79 -9.31 5.05
N PRO A 35 -4.65 -10.40 4.28
CA PRO A 35 -3.47 -10.66 3.45
C PRO A 35 -3.22 -9.56 2.40
N ASP A 36 -4.29 -8.96 1.88
CA ASP A 36 -4.27 -7.94 0.82
C ASP A 36 -3.74 -6.58 1.31
N ALA A 37 -3.54 -6.41 2.62
CA ALA A 37 -2.89 -5.23 3.17
C ALA A 37 -1.44 -5.07 2.68
N PHE A 38 -0.89 -6.19 2.23
CA PHE A 38 0.52 -6.48 2.22
C PHE A 38 0.93 -7.09 0.87
N VAL A 39 0.05 -7.90 0.27
CA VAL A 39 0.27 -8.49 -1.06
C VAL A 39 -0.61 -7.80 -2.10
N THR A 40 0.03 -7.14 -3.07
CA THR A 40 -0.65 -6.57 -4.23
C THR A 40 -1.14 -7.70 -5.12
N SER A 41 -2.36 -7.58 -5.65
CA SER A 41 -2.90 -8.43 -6.70
C SER A 41 -3.46 -7.55 -7.82
N ARG A 42 -3.77 -8.14 -8.98
CA ARG A 42 -4.38 -7.40 -10.11
C ARG A 42 -5.72 -6.72 -9.80
N SER A 43 -6.42 -7.14 -8.74
CA SER A 43 -7.68 -6.53 -8.29
C SER A 43 -7.50 -5.62 -7.07
N SER A 44 -6.29 -5.56 -6.49
CA SER A 44 -6.00 -4.74 -5.32
C SER A 44 -6.04 -3.26 -5.68
N HIS A 45 -7.00 -2.55 -5.10
CA HIS A 45 -7.10 -1.10 -5.20
C HIS A 45 -6.63 -0.46 -3.91
N TYR A 46 -5.55 0.29 -4.02
CA TYR A 46 -4.98 1.05 -2.92
C TYR A 46 -5.40 2.51 -3.02
N THR A 47 -5.71 3.09 -1.87
CA THR A 47 -6.15 4.47 -1.71
C THR A 47 -5.39 5.10 -0.56
N CYS A 48 -5.07 6.38 -0.71
CA CYS A 48 -4.57 7.16 0.40
C CYS A 48 -5.72 7.75 1.21
N LEU A 49 -5.70 7.57 2.53
CA LEU A 49 -6.71 8.13 3.43
C LEU A 49 -6.70 9.66 3.47
N ARG A 50 -5.58 10.32 3.15
CA ARG A 50 -5.49 11.79 3.13
C ARG A 50 -6.20 12.41 1.92
N THR A 51 -6.02 11.83 0.74
CA THR A 51 -6.62 12.32 -0.52
C THR A 51 -7.93 11.61 -0.86
N GLN A 52 -8.23 10.50 -0.19
CA GLN A 52 -9.31 9.57 -0.52
C GLN A 52 -9.29 9.12 -1.99
N PHE A 53 -8.08 9.03 -2.56
CA PHE A 53 -7.89 8.73 -3.97
C PHE A 53 -6.73 7.76 -4.19
N VAL A 54 -6.68 7.16 -5.38
CA VAL A 54 -5.62 6.21 -5.77
C VAL A 54 -4.26 6.88 -5.97
N THR A 55 -4.25 8.21 -6.12
CA THR A 55 -3.05 9.03 -6.11
C THR A 55 -2.91 9.79 -4.80
N GLY A 56 -1.65 9.96 -4.37
CA GLY A 56 -1.29 10.73 -3.19
C GLY A 56 -1.33 12.23 -3.45
N PRO A 57 -1.03 13.07 -2.44
CA PRO A 57 -0.95 14.53 -2.59
C PRO A 57 0.14 14.95 -3.57
N ASP A 58 1.10 14.07 -3.83
CA ASP A 58 2.19 14.23 -4.78
C ASP A 58 1.84 13.72 -6.19
N GLN A 59 0.55 13.40 -6.45
CA GLN A 59 0.03 12.88 -7.72
C GLN A 59 0.58 11.50 -8.14
N GLY A 60 1.49 10.91 -7.37
CA GLY A 60 1.97 9.55 -7.60
C GLY A 60 1.00 8.48 -7.12
N LEU A 61 1.10 7.27 -7.68
CA LEU A 61 0.28 6.13 -7.26
C LEU A 61 0.51 5.77 -5.78
N CYS A 62 -0.57 5.38 -5.11
CA CYS A 62 -0.56 4.86 -3.76
C CYS A 62 -0.44 3.34 -3.83
N VAL A 63 0.77 2.79 -3.80
CA VAL A 63 1.00 1.34 -3.81
C VAL A 63 2.05 0.97 -2.76
N PRO A 64 1.99 -0.24 -2.17
CA PRO A 64 2.86 -0.61 -1.05
C PRO A 64 4.36 -0.60 -1.43
N GLU A 65 4.70 -0.88 -2.69
CA GLU A 65 6.07 -0.89 -3.20
C GLU A 65 6.68 0.52 -3.28
N MET A 66 5.84 1.55 -3.36
CA MET A 66 6.26 2.96 -3.34
C MET A 66 6.17 3.57 -1.93
N CYS A 67 6.05 2.74 -0.90
CA CYS A 67 6.01 3.19 0.49
C CYS A 67 7.39 3.54 1.00
N HIS A 68 7.64 4.84 1.15
CA HIS A 68 8.88 5.37 1.70
C HIS A 68 8.62 6.65 2.50
N ALA A 69 9.52 6.93 3.46
CA ALA A 69 9.49 8.18 4.21
C ALA A 69 9.65 9.37 3.26
N GLY A 70 8.78 10.38 3.41
CA GLY A 70 8.84 11.64 2.65
C GLY A 70 7.64 11.91 1.73
N ARG A 71 6.83 10.90 1.37
CA ARG A 71 5.54 11.15 0.72
C ARG A 71 4.44 11.22 1.78
N GLY A 72 3.50 12.16 1.66
CA GLY A 72 2.53 12.44 2.72
C GLY A 72 1.58 11.27 3.05
N CYS A 73 1.15 10.51 2.05
CA CYS A 73 0.38 9.27 2.28
C CYS A 73 1.23 8.13 2.84
N PHE A 74 2.54 8.35 2.91
CA PHE A 74 3.56 7.36 3.19
C PHE A 74 4.31 7.66 4.49
N GLU A 75 3.57 8.12 5.50
CA GLU A 75 4.08 8.13 6.87
C GLU A 75 4.40 6.70 7.29
N ALA A 76 5.63 6.52 7.77
CA ALA A 76 6.07 5.30 8.40
C ALA A 76 5.08 4.94 9.53
N ARG A 77 4.71 3.67 9.57
CA ARG A 77 3.86 3.13 10.62
C ARG A 77 4.65 2.94 11.91
#